data_AF-A0A9X4HXQ8-F1
#
_entry.id   AF-A0A9X4HXQ8-F1
#
_cell.length_a   1.000
_cell.length_b   1.000
_cell.length_c   1.000
_cell.angle_alpha   90.00
_cell.angle_beta   90.00
_cell.angle_gamma   90.00
#
_symmetry.space_group_name_H-M   'P 1'
#
loop_
_entity.id
_entity.type
_entity.pdbx_description
1 polymer ?
#
loop_
_entity_poly.entity_id
_entity_poly.type
_entity_poly.pdbx_seq_one_letter_code
_entity_poly.pdbx_strand_id
1 'polypeptide(L)'
;MTSVDFPPDSVDTLIARQLPDWLTHAPADRRSTFLKALRKQEQTTRNLGEVLHKIPSLEAFARQLLTAGLQQAGVSNEQAWRWQVFQQESEFQPSVQPGIRKAYPVSWSTRNLLTAALHNYHVNETKADSLRKAYFLDGNGRRLPLKFEVFAKLCRQLDVGGRYQAKLDTCLKPSDPQGAAPGQAEREVHKLFEDNQRAHFQVAVYMALFKGALDERSYLQLLPVLAETPVVPAVPQVTTARQLYLLGKCIRGVVTLEVAQAGGDGIEGVIAWIPGDPITPVARFSTWQALYAALAVRLQSPGYRAFFARFVSERDRGRFFTLLTERLAKRAGSAIELDGRHLAVSEPLYVHLRRLQIGKIYDDARLLAVPTGDEDQQARNERFNAYASLGLDLLNLAGLFVPVLGEALLAVAAVQVASEVYEGYQDWRIGDREGALDHLFGVAENVATGLLLAKGGAAVIQGLKRVAFVDGLVPLSDGLGKVRLCSPNLEGYGVDAAEAKLADAGGASDYRLLRSEESAFQVWDDPQDGIPRIRHPDRA
;
A
#
# COMPACT_ATOMS: atom_id res chain seq x y z
N MET A 1 47.38 8.82 37.07
CA MET A 1 45.91 8.68 37.18
C MET A 1 45.31 10.00 36.73
N THR A 2 44.83 10.03 35.50
CA THR A 2 44.06 11.14 34.94
C THR A 2 43.03 10.48 34.04
N SER A 3 41.79 10.47 34.54
CA SER A 3 40.61 9.97 33.86
C SER A 3 40.24 10.91 32.71
N VAL A 4 39.78 10.33 31.60
CA VAL A 4 38.98 11.06 30.61
C VAL A 4 37.64 10.33 30.54
N ASP A 5 36.63 10.94 31.14
CA ASP A 5 35.24 10.49 31.15
C ASP A 5 34.54 10.95 29.87
N PHE A 6 33.63 10.11 29.37
CA PHE A 6 32.49 10.61 28.61
C PHE A 6 31.20 10.04 29.21
N PRO A 7 30.08 10.77 29.14
CA PRO A 7 28.86 10.34 29.77
C PRO A 7 28.30 9.07 29.09
N PRO A 8 27.71 8.15 29.85
CA PRO A 8 26.96 6.98 29.33
C PRO A 8 25.73 7.35 28.47
N ASP A 9 25.44 8.65 28.31
CA ASP A 9 24.23 9.23 27.72
C ASP A 9 24.45 9.89 26.33
N SER A 10 25.56 9.63 25.64
CA SER A 10 25.78 10.16 24.29
C SER A 10 24.88 9.49 23.24
N VAL A 11 24.23 10.29 22.40
CA VAL A 11 23.42 9.88 21.24
C VAL A 11 24.15 8.80 20.41
N ASP A 12 25.43 8.98 20.12
CA ASP A 12 26.20 8.04 19.29
C ASP A 12 26.37 6.66 19.95
N THR A 13 26.60 6.65 21.26
CA THR A 13 26.74 5.40 22.05
C THR A 13 25.42 4.64 22.04
N LEU A 14 24.29 5.34 22.13
CA LEU A 14 22.97 4.75 22.06
C LEU A 14 22.69 4.20 20.66
N ILE A 15 22.98 4.98 19.60
CA ILE A 15 22.89 4.52 18.21
C ILE A 15 23.69 3.23 18.05
N ALA A 16 24.97 3.23 18.46
CA ALA A 16 25.85 2.09 18.32
C ALA A 16 25.37 0.82 19.03
N ARG A 17 24.75 0.95 20.22
CA ARG A 17 24.16 -0.18 20.96
C ARG A 17 22.92 -0.76 20.30
N GLN A 18 22.21 0.04 19.50
CA GLN A 18 20.97 -0.34 18.85
C GLN A 18 21.15 -0.73 17.38
N LEU A 19 22.34 -0.49 16.82
CA LEU A 19 22.66 -0.91 15.46
C LEU A 19 22.49 -2.43 15.31
N PRO A 20 21.79 -2.89 14.28
CA PRO A 20 21.62 -4.32 14.08
C PRO A 20 22.92 -4.97 13.62
N ASP A 21 23.20 -6.17 14.15
CA ASP A 21 24.42 -6.93 13.85
C ASP A 21 24.62 -7.15 12.34
N TRP A 22 23.54 -7.41 11.59
CA TRP A 22 23.64 -7.62 10.15
C TRP A 22 24.19 -6.39 9.40
N LEU A 23 24.02 -5.19 9.93
CA LEU A 23 24.55 -3.96 9.33
C LEU A 23 26.02 -3.76 9.67
N THR A 24 26.41 -3.97 10.93
CA THR A 24 27.80 -3.76 11.40
C THR A 24 28.77 -4.82 10.85
N HIS A 25 28.30 -6.05 10.60
CA HIS A 25 29.11 -7.11 10.00
C HIS A 25 29.22 -7.05 8.47
N ALA A 26 28.39 -6.24 7.79
CA ALA A 26 28.46 -6.11 6.33
C ALA A 26 29.80 -5.49 5.88
N PRO A 27 30.35 -5.81 4.70
CA PRO A 27 31.55 -5.15 4.18
C PRO A 27 31.37 -3.63 4.02
N ALA A 28 32.43 -2.84 4.23
CA ALA A 28 32.37 -1.37 4.21
C ALA A 28 31.89 -0.79 2.86
N ASP A 29 32.37 -1.35 1.74
CA ASP A 29 31.93 -0.99 0.39
C ASP A 29 30.44 -1.29 0.17
N ARG A 30 29.97 -2.42 0.71
CA ARG A 30 28.56 -2.83 0.67
C ARG A 30 27.68 -1.92 1.52
N ARG A 31 28.10 -1.54 2.74
CA ARG A 31 27.38 -0.55 3.57
C ARG A 31 27.25 0.79 2.86
N SER A 32 28.34 1.29 2.28
CA SER A 32 28.32 2.57 1.54
C SER A 32 27.36 2.52 0.35
N THR A 33 27.36 1.42 -0.40
CA THR A 33 26.45 1.25 -1.54
C THR A 33 25.01 1.06 -1.10
N PHE A 34 24.78 0.38 0.03
CA PHE A 34 23.45 0.24 0.63
C PHE A 34 22.88 1.59 1.08
N LEU A 35 23.68 2.45 1.73
CA LEU A 35 23.25 3.81 2.08
C LEU A 35 22.85 4.61 0.84
N LYS A 36 23.64 4.54 -0.24
CA LYS A 36 23.27 5.18 -1.52
C LYS A 36 21.95 4.65 -2.08
N ALA A 37 21.72 3.33 -1.98
CA ALA A 37 20.47 2.71 -2.41
C ALA A 37 19.26 3.16 -1.56
N LEU A 38 19.43 3.28 -0.24
CA LEU A 38 18.39 3.82 0.67
C LEU A 38 18.01 5.25 0.30
N ARG A 39 19.00 6.14 0.11
CA ARG A 39 18.75 7.53 -0.31
C ARG A 39 18.03 7.60 -1.66
N LYS A 40 18.46 6.77 -2.63
CA LYS A 40 17.79 6.67 -3.94
C LYS A 40 16.35 6.20 -3.77
N GLN A 41 16.08 5.21 -2.92
CA GLN A 41 14.73 4.73 -2.62
C GLN A 41 13.85 5.85 -2.05
N GLU A 42 14.35 6.62 -1.07
CA GLU A 42 13.60 7.76 -0.50
C GLU A 42 13.32 8.83 -1.56
N GLN A 43 14.30 9.15 -2.40
CA GLN A 43 14.13 10.13 -3.48
C GLN A 43 13.10 9.67 -4.53
N THR A 44 13.20 8.44 -5.03
CA THR A 44 12.28 7.92 -6.05
C THR A 44 10.87 7.77 -5.49
N THR A 45 10.77 7.37 -4.22
CA THR A 45 9.49 7.29 -3.49
C THR A 45 8.84 8.66 -3.42
N ARG A 46 9.59 9.71 -3.08
CA ARG A 46 9.10 11.09 -3.04
C ARG A 46 8.64 11.59 -4.41
N ASN A 47 9.49 11.42 -5.44
CA ASN A 47 9.17 11.87 -6.79
C ASN A 47 7.89 11.22 -7.33
N LEU A 48 7.75 9.91 -7.13
CA LEU A 48 6.52 9.21 -7.51
C LEU A 48 5.33 9.67 -6.64
N GLY A 49 5.57 9.90 -5.35
CA GLY A 49 4.61 10.48 -4.42
C GLY A 49 4.03 11.81 -4.90
N GLU A 50 4.83 12.72 -5.46
CA GLU A 50 4.34 14.02 -5.98
C GLU A 50 3.28 13.87 -7.08
N VAL A 51 3.34 12.79 -7.87
CA VAL A 51 2.32 12.48 -8.88
C VAL A 51 1.11 11.83 -8.22
N LEU A 52 1.32 10.86 -7.34
CA LEU A 52 0.23 10.07 -6.75
C LEU A 52 -0.60 10.85 -5.73
N HIS A 53 -0.01 11.76 -4.94
CA HIS A 53 -0.75 12.60 -3.99
C HIS A 53 -1.74 13.56 -4.69
N LYS A 54 -1.57 13.82 -6.00
CA LYS A 54 -2.53 14.61 -6.79
C LYS A 54 -3.80 13.81 -7.12
N ILE A 55 -3.81 12.50 -6.88
CA ILE A 55 -4.95 11.63 -7.10
C ILE A 55 -5.71 11.51 -5.76
N PRO A 56 -6.92 12.10 -5.65
CA PRO A 56 -7.69 12.01 -4.42
C PRO A 56 -8.17 10.57 -4.19
N SER A 57 -8.47 10.21 -2.93
CA SER A 57 -9.16 8.96 -2.64
C SER A 57 -10.49 8.92 -3.39
N LEU A 58 -10.87 7.73 -3.86
CA LEU A 58 -12.07 7.59 -4.67
C LEU A 58 -13.33 7.98 -3.90
N GLU A 59 -13.40 7.62 -2.62
CA GLU A 59 -14.51 8.02 -1.74
C GLU A 59 -14.62 9.54 -1.59
N ALA A 60 -13.52 10.24 -1.31
CA ALA A 60 -13.55 11.70 -1.13
C ALA A 60 -13.97 12.40 -2.43
N PHE A 61 -13.44 11.95 -3.56
CA PHE A 61 -13.80 12.47 -4.88
C PHE A 61 -15.28 12.26 -5.19
N ALA A 62 -15.77 11.03 -4.98
CA ALA A 62 -17.16 10.68 -5.22
C ALA A 62 -18.12 11.42 -4.28
N ARG A 63 -17.77 11.55 -3.00
CA ARG A 63 -18.53 12.29 -2.00
C ARG A 63 -18.70 13.75 -2.41
N GLN A 64 -17.61 14.40 -2.83
CA GLN A 64 -17.67 15.80 -3.27
C GLN A 64 -18.64 15.99 -4.45
N LEU A 65 -18.54 15.14 -5.47
CA LEU A 65 -19.41 15.20 -6.65
C LEU A 65 -20.87 14.90 -6.30
N LEU A 66 -21.12 13.87 -5.48
CA LEU A 66 -22.47 13.46 -5.11
C LEU A 66 -23.15 14.50 -4.24
N THR A 67 -22.46 15.08 -3.25
CA THR A 67 -23.03 16.13 -2.41
C THR A 67 -23.45 17.34 -3.26
N ALA A 68 -22.61 17.79 -4.19
CA ALA A 68 -22.95 18.88 -5.10
C ALA A 68 -24.15 18.53 -6.00
N GLY A 69 -24.19 17.31 -6.54
CA GLY A 69 -25.30 16.84 -7.35
C GLY A 69 -26.63 16.72 -6.59
N LEU A 70 -26.59 16.24 -5.35
CA LEU A 70 -27.77 16.13 -4.48
C LEU A 70 -28.33 17.50 -4.10
N GLN A 71 -27.46 18.47 -3.82
CA GLN A 71 -27.87 19.86 -3.57
C GLN A 71 -28.61 20.45 -4.78
N GLN A 72 -28.09 20.25 -5.99
CA GLN A 72 -28.76 20.68 -7.23
C GLN A 72 -30.12 19.99 -7.45
N ALA A 73 -30.26 18.75 -6.96
CA ALA A 73 -31.52 18.00 -6.98
C ALA A 73 -32.49 18.35 -5.83
N GLY A 74 -32.17 19.37 -5.01
CA GLY A 74 -33.02 19.84 -3.91
C GLY A 74 -32.81 19.13 -2.58
N VAL A 75 -31.80 18.27 -2.45
CA VAL A 75 -31.44 17.59 -1.19
C VAL A 75 -30.35 18.38 -0.47
N SER A 76 -30.77 19.24 0.47
CA SER A 76 -29.87 20.12 1.22
C SER A 76 -29.39 19.47 2.51
N ASN A 77 -28.47 18.51 2.41
CA ASN A 77 -27.76 17.92 3.56
C ASN A 77 -26.39 17.38 3.13
N GLU A 78 -25.32 17.82 3.79
CA GLU A 78 -23.93 17.46 3.44
C GLU A 78 -23.57 16.00 3.72
N GLN A 79 -24.37 15.32 4.55
CA GLN A 79 -24.26 13.89 4.86
C GLN A 79 -25.27 13.05 4.08
N ALA A 80 -26.02 13.63 3.14
CA ALA A 80 -27.02 12.90 2.35
C ALA A 80 -26.40 11.74 1.55
N TRP A 81 -25.11 11.81 1.22
CA TRP A 81 -24.40 10.69 0.61
C TRP A 81 -24.45 9.42 1.47
N ARG A 82 -24.64 9.49 2.80
CA ARG A 82 -24.80 8.32 3.70
C ARG A 82 -26.19 7.69 3.70
N TRP A 83 -27.17 8.39 3.14
CA TRP A 83 -28.57 7.95 3.12
C TRP A 83 -28.74 6.72 2.24
N GLN A 84 -29.91 6.11 2.30
CA GLN A 84 -30.13 4.80 1.68
C GLN A 84 -31.10 4.87 0.52
N VAL A 85 -30.83 4.07 -0.51
CA VAL A 85 -31.78 3.70 -1.56
C VAL A 85 -32.19 2.25 -1.34
N PHE A 86 -33.48 2.02 -1.18
CA PHE A 86 -34.09 0.70 -1.31
C PHE A 86 -34.54 0.50 -2.75
N GLN A 87 -34.23 -0.64 -3.33
CA GLN A 87 -34.65 -1.04 -4.68
C GLN A 87 -35.10 -2.49 -4.65
N GLN A 88 -36.27 -2.76 -5.24
CA GLN A 88 -36.85 -4.07 -5.48
C GLN A 88 -37.16 -4.22 -6.96
N GLU A 89 -36.66 -5.29 -7.57
CA GLU A 89 -36.99 -5.68 -8.95
C GLU A 89 -37.96 -6.85 -8.93
N SER A 90 -38.91 -6.82 -9.86
CA SER A 90 -39.92 -7.88 -10.01
C SER A 90 -39.92 -8.41 -11.44
N GLU A 91 -40.26 -9.67 -11.61
CA GLU A 91 -40.41 -10.27 -12.95
C GLU A 91 -41.77 -10.95 -13.07
N PHE A 92 -42.30 -10.95 -14.29
CA PHE A 92 -43.47 -11.73 -14.62
C PHE A 92 -43.07 -13.19 -14.74
N GLN A 93 -43.59 -14.05 -13.86
CA GLN A 93 -43.39 -15.49 -14.01
C GLN A 93 -44.31 -16.07 -15.08
N PRO A 94 -43.84 -17.06 -15.85
CA PRO A 94 -44.70 -17.82 -16.75
C PRO A 94 -45.82 -18.48 -15.93
N SER A 95 -47.07 -18.13 -16.24
CA SER A 95 -48.26 -18.74 -15.64
C SER A 95 -48.86 -19.74 -16.60
N VAL A 96 -49.23 -20.92 -16.10
CA VAL A 96 -49.97 -21.94 -16.85
C VAL A 96 -51.43 -21.51 -17.09
N GLN A 97 -51.92 -20.51 -16.36
CA GLN A 97 -53.26 -19.94 -16.50
C GLN A 97 -53.25 -18.74 -17.48
N PRO A 98 -53.96 -18.83 -18.62
CA PRO A 98 -54.09 -17.72 -19.55
C PRO A 98 -54.71 -16.48 -18.89
N GLY A 99 -54.07 -15.31 -19.04
CA GLY A 99 -54.61 -14.02 -18.60
C GLY A 99 -54.15 -13.52 -17.22
N ILE A 100 -53.50 -14.35 -16.39
CA ILE A 100 -52.94 -13.91 -15.11
C ILE A 100 -51.43 -13.66 -15.27
N ARG A 101 -51.03 -12.39 -15.35
CA ARG A 101 -49.62 -11.97 -15.24
C ARG A 101 -49.41 -11.33 -13.88
N LYS A 102 -48.86 -12.08 -12.92
CA LYS A 102 -48.41 -11.54 -11.63
C LYS A 102 -46.90 -11.32 -11.67
N ALA A 103 -46.47 -10.13 -11.30
CA ALA A 103 -45.07 -9.83 -11.08
C ALA A 103 -44.69 -10.28 -9.66
N TYR A 104 -43.58 -11.00 -9.54
CA TYR A 104 -43.03 -11.48 -8.27
C TYR A 104 -41.70 -10.80 -8.01
N PRO A 105 -41.40 -10.39 -6.76
CA PRO A 105 -40.10 -9.86 -6.42
C PRO A 105 -39.04 -10.96 -6.65
N VAL A 106 -38.03 -10.64 -7.46
CA VAL A 106 -36.90 -11.53 -7.73
C VAL A 106 -35.62 -11.06 -7.04
N SER A 107 -35.54 -9.78 -6.71
CA SER A 107 -34.42 -9.22 -5.97
C SER A 107 -34.82 -7.97 -5.18
N TRP A 108 -34.13 -7.72 -4.07
CA TRP A 108 -34.18 -6.46 -3.35
C TRP A 108 -32.82 -6.11 -2.79
N SER A 109 -32.61 -4.82 -2.55
CA SER A 109 -31.35 -4.30 -2.05
C SER A 109 -31.55 -2.97 -1.35
N THR A 110 -30.78 -2.74 -0.30
CA THR A 110 -30.65 -1.44 0.35
C THR A 110 -29.19 -1.05 0.27
N ARG A 111 -28.89 0.14 -0.25
CA ARG A 111 -27.52 0.63 -0.42
C ARG A 111 -27.40 2.09 -0.02
N ASN A 112 -26.20 2.47 0.41
CA ASN A 112 -25.83 3.86 0.60
C ASN A 112 -25.82 4.61 -0.76
N LEU A 113 -26.23 5.89 -0.78
CA LEU A 113 -26.28 6.70 -2.01
C LEU A 113 -24.92 6.87 -2.69
N LEU A 114 -23.82 6.95 -1.92
CA LEU A 114 -22.46 7.01 -2.43
C LEU A 114 -22.10 5.73 -3.18
N THR A 115 -22.38 4.56 -2.61
CA THR A 115 -22.18 3.27 -3.28
C THR A 115 -23.03 3.17 -4.54
N ALA A 116 -24.28 3.63 -4.49
CA ALA A 116 -25.16 3.65 -5.66
C ALA A 116 -24.61 4.56 -6.78
N ALA A 117 -24.10 5.75 -6.42
CA ALA A 117 -23.50 6.68 -7.38
C ALA A 117 -22.20 6.16 -7.99
N LEU A 118 -21.34 5.52 -7.19
CA LEU A 118 -20.10 4.89 -7.65
C LEU A 118 -20.34 3.77 -8.66
N HIS A 119 -21.39 2.96 -8.44
CA HIS A 119 -21.71 1.84 -9.33
C HIS A 119 -22.64 2.22 -10.48
N ASN A 120 -23.10 3.47 -10.51
CA ASN A 120 -23.90 4.05 -11.57
C ASN A 120 -25.22 3.28 -11.84
N TYR A 121 -25.99 3.75 -12.82
CA TYR A 121 -27.23 3.11 -13.25
C TYR A 121 -27.25 2.96 -14.78
N HIS A 122 -27.87 1.89 -15.25
CA HIS A 122 -28.07 1.68 -16.68
C HIS A 122 -29.11 2.69 -17.22
N VAL A 123 -29.02 3.04 -18.50
CA VAL A 123 -29.91 4.06 -19.10
C VAL A 123 -31.39 3.71 -18.98
N ASN A 124 -31.74 2.42 -19.02
CA ASN A 124 -33.13 1.98 -18.87
C ASN A 124 -33.69 2.28 -17.47
N GLU A 125 -32.82 2.38 -16.47
CA GLU A 125 -33.22 2.66 -15.09
C GLU A 125 -33.54 4.13 -14.83
N THR A 126 -33.23 5.00 -15.81
CA THR A 126 -33.63 6.42 -15.79
C THR A 126 -35.08 6.67 -16.21
N LYS A 127 -35.79 5.60 -16.59
CA LYS A 127 -37.19 5.63 -17.04
C LYS A 127 -38.05 4.94 -16.00
N ALA A 128 -39.31 5.36 -15.92
CA ALA A 128 -40.29 4.71 -15.05
C ALA A 128 -40.48 3.25 -15.48
N ASP A 129 -40.51 2.35 -14.50
CA ASP A 129 -40.69 0.93 -14.69
C ASP A 129 -41.69 0.40 -13.65
N SER A 130 -42.76 -0.24 -14.10
CA SER A 130 -43.79 -0.78 -13.21
C SER A 130 -43.33 -2.01 -12.42
N LEU A 131 -42.23 -2.65 -12.85
CA LEU A 131 -41.62 -3.79 -12.20
C LEU A 131 -40.61 -3.39 -11.12
N ARG A 132 -40.19 -2.13 -11.10
CA ARG A 132 -39.27 -1.58 -10.10
C ARG A 132 -40.02 -0.83 -9.02
N LYS A 133 -39.71 -1.14 -7.76
CA LYS A 133 -40.09 -0.33 -6.61
C LYS A 133 -38.83 0.20 -5.94
N ALA A 134 -38.70 1.52 -5.86
CA ALA A 134 -37.57 2.14 -5.19
C ALA A 134 -38.00 3.37 -4.38
N TYR A 135 -37.35 3.57 -3.25
CA TYR A 135 -37.55 4.73 -2.38
C TYR A 135 -36.27 5.01 -1.60
N PHE A 136 -36.13 6.25 -1.13
CA PHE A 136 -34.96 6.71 -0.40
C PHE A 136 -35.30 6.96 1.06
N LEU A 137 -34.33 6.69 1.94
CA LEU A 137 -34.44 6.85 3.39
C LEU A 137 -33.34 7.79 3.88
N ASP A 138 -33.70 8.81 4.66
CA ASP A 138 -32.73 9.67 5.34
C ASP A 138 -32.02 8.95 6.50
N GLY A 139 -31.13 9.66 7.20
CA GLY A 139 -30.40 9.13 8.36
C GLY A 139 -31.29 8.69 9.54
N ASN A 140 -32.57 9.08 9.55
CA ASN A 140 -33.56 8.68 10.56
C ASN A 140 -34.54 7.62 10.03
N GLY A 141 -34.30 7.05 8.84
CA GLY A 141 -35.19 6.09 8.20
C GLY A 141 -36.48 6.70 7.62
N ARG A 142 -36.55 8.02 7.45
CA ARG A 142 -37.71 8.70 6.88
C ARG A 142 -37.64 8.72 5.36
N ARG A 143 -38.78 8.51 4.71
CA ARG A 143 -38.85 8.53 3.24
C ARG A 143 -38.62 9.94 2.70
N LEU A 144 -37.73 10.05 1.71
CA LEU A 144 -37.48 11.29 0.99
C LEU A 144 -38.44 11.43 -0.20
N PRO A 145 -38.87 12.65 -0.54
CA PRO A 145 -39.68 12.93 -1.74
C PRO A 145 -38.82 12.96 -3.02
N LEU A 146 -37.84 12.07 -3.15
CA LEU A 146 -36.96 11.94 -4.32
C LEU A 146 -37.40 10.76 -5.17
N LYS A 147 -37.60 10.98 -6.48
CA LYS A 147 -37.92 9.90 -7.43
C LYS A 147 -36.65 9.15 -7.82
N PHE A 148 -36.76 7.82 -7.94
CA PHE A 148 -35.63 6.96 -8.33
C PHE A 148 -35.04 7.37 -9.68
N GLU A 149 -35.88 7.68 -10.67
CA GLU A 149 -35.45 8.04 -12.02
C GLU A 149 -34.64 9.33 -12.02
N VAL A 150 -34.96 10.27 -11.13
CA VAL A 150 -34.21 11.52 -10.97
C VAL A 150 -32.82 11.24 -10.44
N PHE A 151 -32.72 10.40 -9.40
CA PHE A 151 -31.43 9.99 -8.84
C PHE A 151 -30.60 9.16 -9.84
N ALA A 152 -31.21 8.22 -10.56
CA ALA A 152 -30.53 7.43 -11.58
C ALA A 152 -29.97 8.31 -12.71
N LYS A 153 -30.73 9.34 -13.16
CA LYS A 153 -30.23 10.35 -14.11
C LYS A 153 -29.09 11.17 -13.53
N LEU A 154 -29.20 11.57 -12.26
CA LEU A 154 -28.15 12.30 -11.57
C LEU A 154 -26.85 11.50 -11.53
N CYS A 155 -26.87 10.22 -11.12
CA CYS A 155 -25.68 9.37 -11.11
C CYS A 155 -25.01 9.28 -12.48
N ARG A 156 -25.82 9.09 -13.55
CA ARG A 156 -25.31 9.05 -14.93
C ARG A 156 -24.70 10.37 -15.41
N GLN A 157 -25.30 11.50 -15.02
CA GLN A 157 -24.81 12.85 -15.35
C GLN A 157 -23.53 13.21 -14.57
N LEU A 158 -23.46 12.78 -13.31
CA LEU A 158 -22.26 12.92 -12.49
C LEU A 158 -21.11 12.10 -13.08
N ASP A 159 -21.40 10.88 -13.56
CA ASP A 159 -20.41 9.96 -14.14
C ASP A 159 -19.13 9.90 -13.31
N VAL A 160 -19.28 9.56 -12.02
CA VAL A 160 -18.15 9.55 -11.07
C VAL A 160 -17.01 8.68 -11.59
N GLY A 161 -17.33 7.51 -12.15
CA GLY A 161 -16.37 6.62 -12.79
C GLY A 161 -15.62 7.29 -13.95
N GLY A 162 -16.33 7.85 -14.93
CA GLY A 162 -15.69 8.51 -16.08
C GLY A 162 -14.85 9.72 -15.67
N ARG A 163 -15.34 10.54 -14.73
CA ARG A 163 -14.58 11.69 -14.21
C ARG A 163 -13.35 11.28 -13.40
N TYR A 164 -13.43 10.18 -12.65
CA TYR A 164 -12.27 9.67 -11.92
C TYR A 164 -11.23 9.06 -12.86
N GLN A 165 -11.64 8.35 -13.91
CA GLN A 165 -10.74 7.88 -14.97
C GLN A 165 -10.03 9.06 -15.66
N ALA A 166 -10.76 10.14 -15.99
CA ALA A 166 -10.15 11.35 -16.52
C ALA A 166 -9.17 11.99 -15.51
N LYS A 167 -9.50 11.98 -14.21
CA LYS A 167 -8.59 12.45 -13.16
C LYS A 167 -7.31 11.62 -13.10
N LEU A 168 -7.39 10.29 -13.25
CA LEU A 168 -6.22 9.42 -13.38
C LEU A 168 -5.38 9.80 -14.61
N ASP A 169 -6.00 10.03 -15.77
CA ASP A 169 -5.29 10.44 -16.99
C ASP A 169 -4.52 11.75 -16.79
N THR A 170 -5.12 12.77 -16.14
CA THR A 170 -4.38 14.02 -15.85
C THR A 170 -3.11 13.85 -15.03
N CYS A 171 -3.00 12.77 -14.25
CA CYS A 171 -1.86 12.50 -13.37
C CYS A 171 -0.89 11.47 -13.97
N LEU A 172 -1.42 10.40 -14.57
CA LEU A 172 -0.66 9.24 -15.05
C LEU A 172 -0.29 9.34 -16.54
N LYS A 173 -1.04 10.15 -17.31
CA LYS A 173 -0.83 10.41 -18.74
C LYS A 173 -0.96 11.91 -19.05
N PRO A 174 -0.15 12.77 -18.39
CA PRO A 174 -0.23 14.21 -18.57
C PRO A 174 0.07 14.59 -20.03
N SER A 175 -0.57 15.67 -20.49
CA SER A 175 -0.29 16.23 -21.82
C SER A 175 1.11 16.82 -21.89
N ASP A 176 1.74 16.73 -23.07
CA ASP A 176 3.08 17.25 -23.28
C ASP A 176 3.10 18.79 -23.19
N PRO A 177 4.14 19.38 -22.56
CA PRO A 177 4.40 20.82 -22.62
C PRO A 177 4.57 21.31 -24.07
N GLN A 178 4.31 22.61 -24.30
CA GLN A 178 4.55 23.20 -25.61
C GLN A 178 6.03 23.04 -26.03
N GLY A 179 6.27 22.47 -27.21
CA GLY A 179 7.61 22.22 -27.75
C GLY A 179 8.27 20.92 -27.31
N ALA A 180 7.64 20.12 -26.44
CA ALA A 180 8.14 18.79 -26.06
C ALA A 180 7.84 17.74 -27.14
N ALA A 181 8.61 16.64 -27.11
CA ALA A 181 8.38 15.52 -28.03
C ALA A 181 7.08 14.76 -27.66
N PRO A 182 6.32 14.22 -28.63
CA PRO A 182 5.09 13.47 -28.33
C PRO A 182 5.29 12.32 -27.34
N GLY A 183 4.46 12.27 -26.31
CA GLY A 183 4.47 11.30 -25.22
C GLY A 183 5.61 11.47 -24.21
N GLN A 184 6.29 12.61 -24.20
CA GLN A 184 7.40 12.86 -23.26
C GLN A 184 6.91 12.92 -21.81
N ALA A 185 5.84 13.64 -21.52
CA ALA A 185 5.36 13.82 -20.15
C ALA A 185 4.86 12.48 -19.56
N GLU A 186 4.15 11.66 -20.35
CA GLU A 186 3.76 10.31 -19.97
C GLU A 186 4.99 9.41 -19.72
N ARG A 187 6.02 9.47 -20.57
CA ARG A 187 7.28 8.72 -20.37
C ARG A 187 8.01 9.12 -19.10
N GLU A 188 7.98 10.41 -18.73
CA GLU A 188 8.57 10.89 -17.47
C GLU A 188 7.84 10.31 -16.26
N VAL A 189 6.49 10.32 -16.25
CA VAL A 189 5.71 9.67 -15.18
C VAL A 189 5.99 8.17 -15.14
N HIS A 190 6.05 7.51 -16.30
CA HIS A 190 6.40 6.10 -16.39
C HIS A 190 7.76 5.80 -15.77
N LYS A 191 8.77 6.61 -16.06
CA LYS A 191 10.10 6.46 -15.47
C LYS A 191 10.08 6.55 -13.94
N LEU A 192 9.23 7.39 -13.34
CA LEU A 192 9.09 7.46 -11.88
C LEU A 192 8.66 6.12 -11.26
N PHE A 193 7.73 5.40 -11.90
CA PHE A 193 7.34 4.06 -11.44
C PHE A 193 8.49 3.05 -11.56
N GLU A 194 9.19 3.06 -12.69
CA GLU A 194 10.30 2.14 -12.98
C GLU A 194 11.48 2.38 -12.01
N ASP A 195 11.87 3.63 -11.82
CA ASP A 195 12.94 4.03 -10.90
C ASP A 195 12.59 3.68 -9.46
N ASN A 196 11.34 3.90 -9.04
CA ASN A 196 10.90 3.55 -7.70
C ASN A 196 10.94 2.03 -7.45
N GLN A 197 10.40 1.23 -8.36
CA GLN A 197 10.45 -0.24 -8.24
C GLN A 197 11.90 -0.76 -8.22
N ARG A 198 12.78 -0.19 -9.05
CA ARG A 198 14.20 -0.56 -9.10
C ARG A 198 14.90 -0.25 -7.79
N ALA A 199 14.73 0.95 -7.24
CA ALA A 199 15.35 1.35 -5.98
C ALA A 199 14.87 0.47 -4.81
N HIS A 200 13.57 0.17 -4.75
CA HIS A 200 13.01 -0.75 -3.76
C HIS A 200 13.57 -2.17 -3.89
N PHE A 201 13.71 -2.69 -5.12
CA PHE A 201 14.29 -4.02 -5.33
C PHE A 201 15.76 -4.06 -4.90
N GLN A 202 16.55 -3.05 -5.28
CA GLN A 202 17.96 -2.96 -4.93
C GLN A 202 18.18 -2.95 -3.42
N VAL A 203 17.40 -2.15 -2.69
CA VAL A 203 17.45 -2.10 -1.23
C VAL A 203 17.05 -3.45 -0.61
N ALA A 204 15.98 -4.08 -1.12
CA ALA A 204 15.54 -5.38 -0.62
C ALA A 204 16.60 -6.48 -0.83
N VAL A 205 17.33 -6.44 -1.95
CA VAL A 205 18.46 -7.36 -2.23
C VAL A 205 19.60 -7.17 -1.23
N TYR A 206 20.00 -5.92 -0.94
CA TYR A 206 21.04 -5.67 0.07
C TYR A 206 20.62 -6.14 1.46
N MET A 207 19.37 -5.87 1.86
CA MET A 207 18.86 -6.35 3.15
C MET A 207 18.85 -7.88 3.23
N ALA A 208 18.47 -8.57 2.15
CA ALA A 208 18.48 -10.02 2.10
C ALA A 208 19.92 -10.58 2.17
N LEU A 209 20.86 -9.93 1.47
CA LEU A 209 22.28 -10.29 1.53
C LEU A 209 22.85 -10.14 2.96
N PHE A 210 22.64 -8.98 3.60
CA PHE A 210 23.19 -8.72 4.94
C PHE A 210 22.55 -9.60 6.01
N LYS A 211 21.27 -9.93 5.88
CA LYS A 211 20.56 -10.84 6.79
C LYS A 211 20.79 -12.33 6.48
N GLY A 212 21.62 -12.65 5.47
CA GLY A 212 21.93 -14.03 5.09
C GLY A 212 20.79 -14.79 4.39
N ALA A 213 19.72 -14.10 3.98
CA ALA A 213 18.62 -14.68 3.20
C ALA A 213 19.00 -14.85 1.70
N LEU A 214 20.05 -14.16 1.26
CA LEU A 214 20.63 -14.24 -0.07
C LEU A 214 22.14 -14.43 0.04
N ASP A 215 22.71 -15.34 -0.74
CA ASP A 215 24.16 -15.55 -0.79
C ASP A 215 24.85 -14.60 -1.80
N GLU A 216 26.17 -14.49 -1.71
CA GLU A 216 26.97 -13.61 -2.59
C GLU A 216 26.82 -14.00 -4.07
N ARG A 217 26.71 -15.30 -4.37
CA ARG A 217 26.51 -15.79 -5.75
C ARG A 217 25.20 -15.28 -6.32
N SER A 218 24.11 -15.39 -5.59
CA SER A 218 22.80 -14.91 -6.02
C SER A 218 22.76 -13.40 -6.11
N TYR A 219 23.46 -12.68 -5.22
CA TYR A 219 23.65 -11.24 -5.35
C TYR A 219 24.34 -10.86 -6.68
N LEU A 220 25.44 -11.53 -7.03
CA LEU A 220 26.16 -11.29 -8.29
C LEU A 220 25.28 -11.58 -9.52
N GLN A 221 24.45 -12.63 -9.47
CA GLN A 221 23.48 -12.97 -10.52
C GLN A 221 22.36 -11.93 -10.69
N LEU A 222 22.10 -11.10 -9.67
CA LEU A 222 21.10 -10.03 -9.72
C LEU A 222 21.66 -8.69 -10.21
N LEU A 223 22.99 -8.48 -10.20
CA LEU A 223 23.59 -7.20 -10.61
C LEU A 223 23.10 -6.67 -11.98
N PRO A 224 22.95 -7.50 -13.04
CA PRO A 224 22.45 -7.03 -14.34
C PRO A 224 21.00 -6.52 -14.28
N VAL A 225 20.19 -7.09 -13.38
CA VAL A 225 18.78 -6.71 -13.20
C VAL A 225 18.69 -5.41 -12.40
N LEU A 226 19.60 -5.20 -11.44
CA LEU A 226 19.61 -4.01 -10.58
C LEU A 226 20.13 -2.75 -11.30
N ALA A 227 21.03 -2.88 -12.27
CA ALA A 227 21.68 -1.75 -12.94
C ALA A 227 20.71 -0.89 -13.79
N GLU A 228 20.76 0.44 -13.66
CA GLU A 228 19.98 1.39 -14.48
C GLU A 228 20.36 1.29 -15.97
N THR A 229 21.66 1.18 -16.25
CA THR A 229 22.22 0.82 -17.55
C THR A 229 23.15 -0.37 -17.34
N PRO A 230 22.88 -1.55 -17.93
CA PRO A 230 23.74 -2.71 -17.77
C PRO A 230 25.06 -2.46 -18.50
N VAL A 231 26.04 -1.90 -17.80
CA VAL A 231 27.42 -1.69 -18.28
C VAL A 231 28.36 -2.54 -17.43
N VAL A 232 28.28 -3.87 -17.54
CA VAL A 232 29.31 -4.76 -16.97
C VAL A 232 29.41 -6.06 -17.79
N PRO A 233 30.61 -6.64 -17.99
CA PRO A 233 30.75 -7.94 -18.63
C PRO A 233 30.12 -9.06 -17.80
N ALA A 234 29.56 -10.02 -18.54
CA ALA A 234 28.81 -11.18 -18.10
C ALA A 234 29.42 -11.98 -16.94
N VAL A 235 28.68 -12.11 -15.83
CA VAL A 235 28.44 -13.47 -15.35
C VAL A 235 27.57 -14.11 -16.45
N PRO A 236 28.00 -15.21 -17.11
CA PRO A 236 27.34 -15.73 -18.31
C PRO A 236 25.94 -16.30 -18.08
N GLN A 237 25.45 -16.29 -16.84
CA GLN A 237 24.15 -16.83 -16.50
C GLN A 237 23.09 -15.75 -16.66
N VAL A 238 22.21 -15.99 -17.64
CA VAL A 238 21.08 -15.13 -17.96
C VAL A 238 20.02 -15.29 -16.87
N THR A 239 19.72 -14.19 -16.19
CA THR A 239 18.58 -14.10 -15.29
C THR A 239 17.36 -13.68 -16.11
N THR A 240 16.34 -14.54 -16.20
CA THR A 240 15.15 -14.31 -17.04
C THR A 240 13.93 -14.02 -16.18
N ALA A 241 13.26 -12.90 -16.44
CA ALA A 241 12.03 -12.56 -15.74
C ALA A 241 10.85 -13.43 -16.19
N ARG A 242 10.07 -13.91 -15.22
CA ARG A 242 8.81 -14.62 -15.42
C ARG A 242 7.70 -13.93 -14.65
N GLN A 243 6.50 -13.90 -15.21
CA GLN A 243 5.30 -13.40 -14.54
C GLN A 243 4.65 -14.53 -13.74
N LEU A 244 4.46 -14.32 -12.44
CA LEU A 244 3.83 -15.25 -11.52
C LEU A 244 2.30 -15.25 -11.67
N TYR A 245 1.71 -16.44 -11.72
CA TYR A 245 0.27 -16.67 -11.60
C TYR A 245 0.01 -17.69 -10.51
N LEU A 246 -1.04 -17.46 -9.72
CA LEU A 246 -1.53 -18.39 -8.71
C LEU A 246 -3.06 -18.48 -8.85
N LEU A 247 -3.60 -19.70 -8.76
CA LEU A 247 -5.03 -19.98 -8.84
C LEU A 247 -5.68 -19.39 -10.10
N GLY A 248 -4.93 -19.43 -11.20
CA GLY A 248 -5.30 -18.86 -12.50
C GLY A 248 -5.29 -17.32 -12.58
N LYS A 249 -4.81 -16.61 -11.54
CA LYS A 249 -4.79 -15.15 -11.48
C LYS A 249 -3.37 -14.59 -11.53
N CYS A 250 -3.21 -13.48 -12.25
CA CYS A 250 -1.93 -12.77 -12.37
C CYS A 250 -1.58 -12.10 -11.04
N ILE A 251 -0.39 -12.36 -10.52
CA ILE A 251 0.13 -11.72 -9.30
C ILE A 251 0.96 -10.50 -9.71
N ARG A 252 0.32 -9.32 -9.68
CA ARG A 252 0.89 -8.06 -10.18
C ARG A 252 1.83 -7.47 -9.12
N GLY A 253 3.06 -7.12 -9.50
CA GLY A 253 4.03 -6.44 -8.63
C GLY A 253 5.02 -7.36 -7.89
N VAL A 254 4.87 -8.68 -7.99
CA VAL A 254 5.87 -9.66 -7.55
C VAL A 254 6.84 -9.93 -8.70
N VAL A 255 8.13 -9.91 -8.41
CA VAL A 255 9.18 -10.24 -9.38
C VAL A 255 9.63 -11.67 -9.16
N THR A 256 9.68 -12.45 -10.23
CA THR A 256 10.26 -13.79 -10.21
C THR A 256 11.25 -13.93 -11.35
N LEU A 257 12.43 -14.44 -11.02
CA LEU A 257 13.60 -14.49 -11.90
C LEU A 257 14.11 -15.93 -11.93
N GLU A 258 14.17 -16.51 -13.13
CA GLU A 258 14.87 -17.78 -13.34
C GLU A 258 16.35 -17.51 -13.53
N VAL A 259 17.17 -18.24 -12.79
CA VAL A 259 18.62 -18.25 -12.94
C VAL A 259 18.98 -19.44 -13.81
N ALA A 260 19.56 -19.20 -14.99
CA ALA A 260 20.02 -20.27 -15.88
C ALA A 260 21.21 -21.03 -15.29
N GLN A 261 21.29 -22.34 -15.53
CA GLN A 261 22.50 -23.12 -15.26
C GLN A 261 23.64 -22.67 -16.18
N ALA A 262 24.89 -22.78 -15.70
CA ALA A 262 26.04 -22.45 -16.52
C ALA A 262 26.21 -23.51 -17.61
N GLY A 263 26.19 -23.09 -18.88
CA GLY A 263 26.49 -23.97 -20.02
C GLY A 263 25.37 -24.93 -20.45
N GLY A 264 24.11 -24.68 -20.06
CA GLY A 264 22.96 -25.47 -20.53
C GLY A 264 21.62 -24.75 -20.36
N ASP A 265 20.55 -25.37 -20.84
CA ASP A 265 19.18 -24.80 -20.88
C ASP A 265 18.38 -25.02 -19.59
N GLY A 266 19.01 -25.61 -18.57
CA GLY A 266 18.38 -25.90 -17.27
C GLY A 266 18.26 -24.68 -16.36
N ILE A 267 17.39 -24.76 -15.35
CA ILE A 267 17.24 -23.75 -14.31
C ILE A 267 18.09 -24.15 -13.09
N GLU A 268 18.91 -23.23 -12.60
CA GLU A 268 19.71 -23.38 -11.38
C GLU A 268 18.92 -22.99 -10.12
N GLY A 269 17.93 -22.12 -10.29
CA GLY A 269 17.03 -21.72 -9.22
C GLY A 269 16.10 -20.61 -9.65
N VAL A 270 15.21 -20.23 -8.73
CA VAL A 270 14.27 -19.13 -8.88
C VAL A 270 14.52 -18.13 -7.76
N ILE A 271 14.73 -16.88 -8.09
CA ILE A 271 14.78 -15.79 -7.11
C ILE A 271 13.44 -15.05 -7.18
N ALA A 272 12.79 -14.86 -6.04
CA ALA A 272 11.56 -14.09 -5.95
C ALA A 272 11.77 -12.84 -5.09
N TRP A 273 11.23 -11.73 -5.56
CA TRP A 273 11.06 -10.51 -4.78
C TRP A 273 9.57 -10.20 -4.64
N ILE A 274 9.11 -10.23 -3.39
CA ILE A 274 7.77 -9.82 -2.98
C ILE A 274 7.95 -8.50 -2.24
N PRO A 275 7.62 -7.35 -2.88
CA PRO A 275 7.82 -6.05 -2.25
C PRO A 275 7.14 -6.02 -0.88
N GLY A 276 7.83 -5.57 0.16
CA GLY A 276 7.30 -5.41 1.51
C GLY A 276 6.88 -6.71 2.24
N ASP A 277 7.27 -7.88 1.75
CA ASP A 277 6.98 -9.15 2.42
C ASP A 277 7.41 -9.11 3.91
N PRO A 278 6.51 -9.34 4.87
CA PRO A 278 6.83 -9.24 6.29
C PRO A 278 7.73 -10.37 6.79
N ILE A 279 7.93 -11.42 5.99
CA ILE A 279 8.72 -12.61 6.35
C ILE A 279 10.08 -12.56 5.66
N THR A 280 10.09 -12.53 4.33
CA THR A 280 11.35 -12.51 3.56
C THR A 280 11.11 -11.88 2.19
N PRO A 281 11.42 -10.57 2.01
CA PRO A 281 11.20 -9.83 0.77
C PRO A 281 11.88 -10.43 -0.46
N VAL A 282 13.13 -10.87 -0.32
CA VAL A 282 13.90 -11.51 -1.40
C VAL A 282 14.42 -12.85 -0.92
N ALA A 283 14.13 -13.91 -1.67
CA ALA A 283 14.59 -15.25 -1.35
C ALA A 283 14.90 -16.06 -2.61
N ARG A 284 15.83 -17.01 -2.49
CA ARG A 284 16.14 -18.01 -3.52
C ARG A 284 15.44 -19.32 -3.22
N PHE A 285 14.96 -19.96 -4.28
CA PHE A 285 14.33 -21.28 -4.29
C PHE A 285 15.05 -22.19 -5.28
N SER A 286 15.10 -23.49 -4.99
CA SER A 286 15.71 -24.48 -5.89
C SER A 286 14.87 -24.72 -7.15
N THR A 287 13.55 -24.54 -7.08
CA THR A 287 12.60 -24.77 -8.18
C THR A 287 11.37 -23.86 -8.05
N TRP A 288 10.57 -23.78 -9.10
CA TRP A 288 9.25 -23.14 -9.07
C TRP A 288 8.30 -23.78 -8.05
N GLN A 289 8.30 -25.12 -7.96
CA GLN A 289 7.49 -25.84 -6.97
C GLN A 289 7.86 -25.44 -5.54
N ALA A 290 9.15 -25.23 -5.25
CA ALA A 290 9.58 -24.77 -3.93
C ALA A 290 9.06 -23.35 -3.62
N LEU A 291 9.08 -22.43 -4.59
CA LEU A 291 8.46 -21.11 -4.45
C LEU A 291 6.95 -21.22 -4.20
N TYR A 292 6.24 -22.04 -4.98
CA TYR A 292 4.79 -22.22 -4.82
C TYR A 292 4.43 -22.81 -3.45
N ALA A 293 5.19 -23.82 -2.99
CA ALA A 293 4.98 -24.42 -1.69
C ALA A 293 5.23 -23.40 -0.56
N ALA A 294 6.30 -22.59 -0.65
CA ALA A 294 6.57 -21.53 0.31
C ALA A 294 5.44 -20.50 0.39
N LEU A 295 4.94 -20.04 -0.76
CA LEU A 295 3.79 -19.13 -0.82
C LEU A 295 2.52 -19.78 -0.24
N ALA A 296 2.30 -21.07 -0.50
CA ALA A 296 1.16 -21.81 0.02
C ALA A 296 1.19 -21.91 1.55
N VAL A 297 2.38 -22.04 2.15
CA VAL A 297 2.56 -21.99 3.60
C VAL A 297 2.23 -20.60 4.14
N ARG A 298 2.81 -19.54 3.54
CA ARG A 298 2.59 -18.15 4.00
C ARG A 298 1.11 -17.74 3.92
N LEU A 299 0.43 -18.10 2.83
CA LEU A 299 -0.99 -17.80 2.59
C LEU A 299 -1.98 -18.52 3.53
N GLN A 300 -1.51 -19.39 4.43
CA GLN A 300 -2.36 -19.92 5.51
C GLN A 300 -2.65 -18.84 6.56
N SER A 301 -1.69 -17.94 6.81
CA SER A 301 -1.84 -16.87 7.79
C SER A 301 -2.88 -15.85 7.32
N PRO A 302 -3.91 -15.52 8.13
CA PRO A 302 -4.86 -14.45 7.82
C PRO A 302 -4.16 -13.10 7.58
N GLY A 303 -3.15 -12.74 8.38
CA GLY A 303 -2.41 -11.49 8.23
C GLY A 303 -1.62 -11.43 6.93
N TYR A 304 -0.95 -12.52 6.56
CA TYR A 304 -0.23 -12.59 5.29
C TYR A 304 -1.19 -12.56 4.08
N ARG A 305 -2.38 -13.18 4.18
CA ARG A 305 -3.41 -13.09 3.14
C ARG A 305 -3.88 -11.66 2.92
N ALA A 306 -4.11 -10.90 4.01
CA ALA A 306 -4.50 -9.50 3.93
C ALA A 306 -3.42 -8.66 3.23
N PHE A 307 -2.15 -8.85 3.61
CA PHE A 307 -1.00 -8.27 2.92
C PHE A 307 -0.96 -8.64 1.42
N PHE A 308 -1.09 -9.93 1.10
CA PHE A 308 -0.92 -10.44 -0.26
C PHE A 308 -2.05 -10.01 -1.21
N ALA A 309 -3.22 -9.67 -0.68
CA ALA A 309 -4.38 -9.23 -1.46
C ALA A 309 -4.07 -8.05 -2.40
N ARG A 310 -3.07 -7.22 -2.07
CA ARG A 310 -2.64 -6.08 -2.87
C ARG A 310 -2.03 -6.44 -4.22
N PHE A 311 -1.48 -7.66 -4.35
CA PHE A 311 -0.89 -8.14 -5.60
C PHE A 311 -1.94 -8.74 -6.55
N VAL A 312 -3.20 -8.83 -6.11
CA VAL A 312 -4.33 -9.31 -6.92
C VAL A 312 -5.20 -8.11 -7.29
N SER A 313 -5.53 -7.97 -8.58
CA SER A 313 -6.47 -6.94 -9.04
C SER A 313 -7.83 -7.12 -8.40
N GLU A 314 -8.55 -6.02 -8.17
CA GLU A 314 -9.84 -6.00 -7.51
C GLU A 314 -10.85 -6.94 -8.20
N ARG A 315 -10.84 -6.96 -9.55
CA ARG A 315 -11.65 -7.88 -10.37
C ARG A 315 -11.43 -9.35 -10.05
N ASP A 316 -10.20 -9.73 -9.72
CA ASP A 316 -9.80 -11.13 -9.50
C ASP A 316 -9.83 -11.53 -8.02
N ARG A 317 -9.82 -10.54 -7.11
CA ARG A 317 -9.62 -10.74 -5.67
C ARG A 317 -10.64 -11.69 -5.07
N GLY A 318 -11.93 -11.48 -5.37
CA GLY A 318 -13.00 -12.33 -4.85
C GLY A 318 -12.82 -13.80 -5.21
N ARG A 319 -12.71 -14.10 -6.51
CA ARG A 319 -12.51 -15.49 -6.98
C ARG A 319 -11.20 -16.09 -6.50
N PHE A 320 -10.12 -15.30 -6.44
CA PHE A 320 -8.83 -15.76 -5.92
C PHE A 320 -8.95 -16.27 -4.48
N PHE A 321 -9.56 -15.48 -3.59
CA PHE A 321 -9.69 -15.85 -2.18
C PHE A 321 -10.75 -16.92 -1.92
N THR A 322 -11.82 -16.99 -2.73
CA THR A 322 -12.73 -18.14 -2.72
C THR A 322 -11.97 -19.44 -3.01
N LEU A 323 -11.23 -19.48 -4.13
CA LEU A 323 -10.44 -20.66 -4.50
C LEU A 323 -9.39 -20.98 -3.44
N LEU A 324 -8.69 -19.98 -2.91
CA LEU A 324 -7.71 -20.19 -1.85
C LEU A 324 -8.36 -20.83 -0.61
N THR A 325 -9.52 -20.32 -0.19
CA THR A 325 -10.25 -20.85 0.97
C THR A 325 -10.70 -22.29 0.75
N GLU A 326 -11.19 -22.62 -0.45
CA GLU A 326 -11.51 -24.00 -0.83
C GLU A 326 -10.29 -24.93 -0.76
N ARG A 327 -9.11 -24.47 -1.26
CA ARG A 327 -7.87 -25.25 -1.18
C ARG A 327 -7.39 -25.45 0.25
N LEU A 328 -7.51 -24.42 1.10
CA LEU A 328 -7.18 -24.49 2.52
C LEU A 328 -8.11 -25.46 3.27
N ALA A 329 -9.41 -25.44 2.98
CA ALA A 329 -10.40 -26.32 3.62
C ALA A 329 -10.24 -27.80 3.23
N LYS A 330 -9.80 -28.09 1.99
CA LYS A 330 -9.58 -29.45 1.49
C LYS A 330 -8.27 -30.10 1.99
N ARG A 331 -7.55 -29.46 2.92
CA ARG A 331 -6.27 -29.96 3.44
C ARG A 331 -6.48 -31.16 4.39
N ALA A 332 -6.62 -32.35 3.82
CA ALA A 332 -6.57 -33.62 4.56
C ALA A 332 -5.11 -34.12 4.70
N GLY A 333 -4.21 -33.25 5.18
CA GLY A 333 -2.78 -33.58 5.34
C GLY A 333 -1.91 -33.47 4.07
N SER A 334 -2.48 -33.12 2.92
CA SER A 334 -1.73 -32.86 1.68
C SER A 334 -1.19 -31.42 1.58
N ALA A 335 -0.19 -31.20 0.73
CA ALA A 335 0.30 -29.86 0.40
C ALA A 335 -0.79 -29.04 -0.30
N ILE A 336 -0.87 -27.74 0.02
CA ILE A 336 -1.82 -26.83 -0.62
C ILE A 336 -1.32 -26.53 -2.04
N GLU A 337 -2.08 -26.95 -3.04
CA GLU A 337 -1.77 -26.64 -4.44
C GLU A 337 -2.36 -25.28 -4.84
N LEU A 338 -1.47 -24.37 -5.23
CA LEU A 338 -1.84 -23.03 -5.69
C LEU A 338 -2.10 -22.94 -7.20
N ASP A 339 -2.04 -24.03 -7.98
CA ASP A 339 -2.05 -23.95 -9.47
C ASP A 339 -1.07 -22.87 -9.95
N GLY A 340 0.18 -22.97 -9.47
CA GLY A 340 1.23 -22.00 -9.74
C GLY A 340 1.69 -22.10 -11.19
N ARG A 341 1.73 -20.97 -11.89
CA ARG A 341 2.24 -20.86 -13.26
C ARG A 341 3.21 -19.69 -13.39
N HIS A 342 4.11 -19.78 -14.35
CA HIS A 342 5.11 -18.77 -14.63
C HIS A 342 5.22 -18.60 -16.14
N LEU A 343 4.99 -17.38 -16.64
CA LEU A 343 5.02 -17.09 -18.08
C LEU A 343 6.21 -16.19 -18.41
N ALA A 344 6.75 -16.32 -19.61
CA ALA A 344 7.85 -15.47 -20.07
C ALA A 344 7.45 -13.98 -20.04
N VAL A 345 8.35 -13.13 -19.56
CA VAL A 345 8.25 -11.68 -19.74
C VAL A 345 9.10 -11.31 -20.95
N SER A 346 8.46 -10.82 -22.01
CA SER A 346 9.12 -10.50 -23.29
C SER A 346 9.64 -9.06 -23.39
N GLU A 347 9.35 -8.23 -22.40
CA GLU A 347 9.75 -6.81 -22.32
C GLU A 347 10.73 -6.59 -21.16
N PRO A 348 11.45 -5.46 -21.08
CA PRO A 348 12.29 -5.15 -19.93
C PRO A 348 11.50 -5.23 -18.61
N LEU A 349 12.10 -5.79 -17.56
CA LEU A 349 11.43 -6.09 -16.29
C LEU A 349 10.64 -4.89 -15.73
N TYR A 350 11.26 -3.73 -15.61
CA TYR A 350 10.62 -2.57 -14.99
C TYR A 350 9.52 -1.96 -15.87
N VAL A 351 9.64 -2.06 -17.20
CA VAL A 351 8.58 -1.70 -18.14
C VAL A 351 7.36 -2.61 -17.92
N HIS A 352 7.59 -3.92 -17.76
CA HIS A 352 6.55 -4.89 -17.44
C HIS A 352 5.83 -4.57 -16.13
N LEU A 353 6.60 -4.37 -15.05
CA LEU A 353 6.08 -4.10 -13.72
C LEU A 353 5.29 -2.79 -13.66
N ARG A 354 5.82 -1.71 -14.27
CA ARG A 354 5.09 -0.45 -14.43
C ARG A 354 3.77 -0.65 -15.15
N ARG A 355 3.77 -1.35 -16.30
CA ARG A 355 2.57 -1.57 -17.10
C ARG A 355 1.49 -2.30 -16.29
N LEU A 356 1.87 -3.34 -15.54
CA LEU A 356 0.95 -4.06 -14.65
C LEU A 356 0.44 -3.19 -13.50
N GLN A 357 1.30 -2.36 -12.91
CA GLN A 357 0.91 -1.48 -11.80
C GLN A 357 -0.05 -0.40 -12.25
N ILE A 358 0.29 0.37 -13.30
CA ILE A 358 -0.58 1.40 -13.86
C ILE A 358 -1.89 0.78 -14.36
N GLY A 359 -1.81 -0.33 -15.10
CA GLY A 359 -3.01 -1.05 -15.55
C GLY A 359 -3.92 -1.46 -14.38
N LYS A 360 -3.34 -1.92 -13.26
CA LYS A 360 -4.12 -2.25 -12.05
C LYS A 360 -4.82 -1.04 -11.46
N ILE A 361 -4.17 0.13 -11.39
CA ILE A 361 -4.78 1.37 -10.89
C ILE A 361 -6.04 1.70 -11.70
N TYR A 362 -5.93 1.69 -13.03
CA TYR A 362 -7.06 1.96 -13.92
C TYR A 362 -8.17 0.89 -13.82
N ASP A 363 -7.79 -0.39 -13.88
CA ASP A 363 -8.72 -1.53 -13.81
C ASP A 363 -9.54 -1.53 -12.51
N ASP A 364 -8.86 -1.33 -11.38
CA ASP A 364 -9.48 -1.33 -10.06
C ASP A 364 -10.38 -0.10 -9.88
N ALA A 365 -9.92 1.08 -10.28
CA ALA A 365 -10.73 2.29 -10.25
C ALA A 365 -12.01 2.17 -11.10
N ARG A 366 -11.92 1.57 -12.29
CA ARG A 366 -13.07 1.37 -13.20
C ARG A 366 -14.07 0.35 -12.65
N LEU A 367 -13.63 -0.57 -11.81
CA LEU A 367 -14.50 -1.55 -11.16
C LEU A 367 -15.21 -0.98 -9.93
N LEU A 368 -14.51 -0.14 -9.16
CA LEU A 368 -15.03 0.49 -7.93
C LEU A 368 -15.84 1.76 -8.22
N ALA A 369 -15.55 2.46 -9.33
CA ALA A 369 -16.33 3.57 -9.84
C ALA A 369 -16.59 3.36 -11.34
N VAL A 370 -17.79 2.90 -11.67
CA VAL A 370 -18.11 2.45 -13.03
C VAL A 370 -18.50 3.63 -13.91
N PRO A 371 -17.78 3.87 -15.02
CA PRO A 371 -18.15 4.89 -15.98
C PRO A 371 -19.55 4.66 -16.56
N THR A 372 -20.29 5.74 -16.81
CA THR A 372 -21.67 5.71 -17.34
C THR A 372 -21.80 4.92 -18.65
N GLY A 373 -20.74 4.91 -19.48
CA GLY A 373 -20.70 4.19 -20.75
C GLY A 373 -20.44 2.69 -20.65
N ASP A 374 -19.91 2.22 -19.51
CA ASP A 374 -19.61 0.80 -19.28
C ASP A 374 -20.71 0.08 -18.50
N GLU A 375 -21.55 0.86 -17.83
CA GLU A 375 -22.50 0.34 -16.88
C GLU A 375 -23.63 -0.42 -17.58
N ASP A 376 -23.79 -1.68 -17.17
CA ASP A 376 -24.88 -2.57 -17.54
C ASP A 376 -25.56 -3.10 -16.26
N GLN A 377 -26.89 -3.15 -16.27
CA GLN A 377 -27.68 -3.47 -15.09
C GLN A 377 -27.43 -4.90 -14.60
N GLN A 378 -27.28 -5.88 -15.51
CA GLN A 378 -27.01 -7.27 -15.16
C GLN A 378 -25.59 -7.38 -14.58
N ALA A 379 -24.60 -6.80 -15.26
CA ALA A 379 -23.21 -6.79 -14.78
C ALA A 379 -23.06 -6.13 -13.40
N ARG A 380 -23.86 -5.10 -13.09
CA ARG A 380 -23.88 -4.47 -11.76
C ARG A 380 -24.49 -5.35 -10.68
N ASN A 381 -25.61 -6.02 -10.98
CA ASN A 381 -26.23 -6.94 -10.03
C ASN A 381 -25.32 -8.13 -9.74
N GLU A 382 -24.69 -8.71 -10.76
CA GLU A 382 -23.69 -9.80 -10.61
C GLU A 382 -22.52 -9.35 -9.75
N ARG A 383 -22.00 -8.15 -9.97
CA ARG A 383 -20.92 -7.55 -9.17
C ARG A 383 -21.34 -7.40 -7.71
N PHE A 384 -22.49 -6.80 -7.42
CA PHE A 384 -22.98 -6.66 -6.03
C PHE A 384 -23.18 -8.00 -5.34
N ASN A 385 -23.78 -8.98 -6.01
CA ASN A 385 -24.01 -10.30 -5.45
C ASN A 385 -22.69 -11.03 -5.16
N ALA A 386 -21.70 -10.88 -6.03
CA ALA A 386 -20.37 -11.45 -5.82
C ALA A 386 -19.72 -10.87 -4.54
N TYR A 387 -19.71 -9.55 -4.35
CA TYR A 387 -19.14 -8.95 -3.13
C TYR A 387 -19.93 -9.31 -1.87
N ALA A 388 -21.27 -9.29 -1.92
CA ALA A 388 -22.12 -9.68 -0.81
C ALA A 388 -21.90 -11.16 -0.40
N SER A 389 -21.73 -12.07 -1.37
CA SER A 389 -21.43 -13.48 -1.09
C SER A 389 -20.08 -13.71 -0.39
N LEU A 390 -19.18 -12.73 -0.48
CA LEU A 390 -17.87 -12.72 0.17
C LEU A 390 -17.88 -11.95 1.50
N GLY A 391 -19.01 -11.39 1.90
CA GLY A 391 -19.12 -10.52 3.08
C GLY A 391 -18.39 -9.19 2.96
N LEU A 392 -18.10 -8.74 1.74
CA LEU A 392 -17.36 -7.50 1.46
C LEU A 392 -18.32 -6.33 1.21
N ASP A 393 -18.06 -5.21 1.86
CA ASP A 393 -18.74 -3.93 1.59
C ASP A 393 -17.97 -3.12 0.56
N LEU A 394 -18.63 -2.81 -0.56
CA LEU A 394 -18.07 -2.01 -1.64
C LEU A 394 -17.73 -0.58 -1.24
N LEU A 395 -18.46 0.00 -0.27
CA LEU A 395 -18.11 1.32 0.23
C LEU A 395 -16.78 1.30 0.98
N ASN A 396 -16.57 0.28 1.82
CA ASN A 396 -15.29 0.07 2.48
C ASN A 396 -14.17 -0.17 1.45
N LEU A 397 -14.43 -0.93 0.39
CA LEU A 397 -13.45 -1.14 -0.68
C LEU A 397 -13.10 0.15 -1.44
N ALA A 398 -14.08 1.00 -1.74
CA ALA A 398 -13.87 2.29 -2.39
C ALA A 398 -13.16 3.31 -1.46
N GLY A 399 -13.45 3.28 -0.16
CA GLY A 399 -12.77 4.07 0.87
C GLY A 399 -11.31 3.66 1.07
N LEU A 400 -11.04 2.35 0.96
CA LEU A 400 -9.68 1.80 0.99
C LEU A 400 -8.95 1.92 -0.36
N PHE A 401 -9.67 2.28 -1.43
CA PHE A 401 -9.05 2.49 -2.73
C PHE A 401 -8.31 3.81 -2.74
N VAL A 402 -7.00 3.68 -2.53
CA VAL A 402 -6.07 4.76 -2.71
C VAL A 402 -5.04 4.31 -3.74
N PRO A 403 -4.95 4.99 -4.89
CA PRO A 403 -3.92 4.72 -5.89
C PRO A 403 -2.53 4.85 -5.27
N VAL A 404 -1.98 3.69 -4.88
CA VAL A 404 -0.58 3.52 -4.51
C VAL A 404 -0.15 4.37 -3.30
N LEU A 405 -0.99 4.56 -2.27
CA LEU A 405 -0.49 5.02 -0.94
C LEU A 405 -0.03 3.87 -0.02
N GLY A 406 -0.07 2.62 -0.46
CA GLY A 406 0.49 1.48 0.30
C GLY A 406 2.03 1.51 0.36
N GLU A 407 2.64 0.49 0.98
CA GLU A 407 4.10 0.29 1.16
C GLU A 407 5.00 0.59 -0.06
N ALA A 408 4.47 0.61 -1.28
CA ALA A 408 5.17 1.05 -2.49
C ALA A 408 5.64 2.52 -2.45
N LEU A 409 5.01 3.37 -1.64
CA LEU A 409 5.43 4.74 -1.33
C LEU A 409 6.06 4.90 0.06
N LEU A 410 6.28 3.81 0.80
CA LEU A 410 7.04 3.87 2.03
C LEU A 410 8.45 3.38 1.73
N ALA A 411 9.46 4.11 2.14
CA ALA A 411 10.82 3.60 2.19
C ALA A 411 10.95 2.59 3.34
N VAL A 412 10.18 1.49 3.30
CA VAL A 412 9.98 0.51 4.39
C VAL A 412 11.30 0.01 4.94
N ALA A 413 12.29 -0.14 4.06
CA ALA A 413 13.63 -0.55 4.45
C ALA A 413 14.39 0.53 5.22
N ALA A 414 14.40 1.78 4.74
CA ALA A 414 14.97 2.91 5.48
C ALA A 414 14.32 3.05 6.86
N VAL A 415 12.99 2.95 6.89
CA VAL A 415 12.20 2.89 8.13
C VAL A 415 12.63 1.71 8.99
N GLN A 416 12.77 0.51 8.46
CA GLN A 416 13.15 -0.67 9.22
C GLN A 416 14.52 -0.49 9.87
N VAL A 417 15.50 0.02 9.13
CA VAL A 417 16.84 0.32 9.69
C VAL A 417 16.75 1.42 10.75
N ALA A 418 16.04 2.51 10.43
CA ALA A 418 15.88 3.65 11.32
C ALA A 418 15.13 3.27 12.60
N SER A 419 14.09 2.45 12.53
CA SER A 419 13.21 2.09 13.66
C SER A 419 13.90 1.27 14.76
N GLU A 420 15.09 0.73 14.48
CA GLU A 420 15.91 0.12 15.54
C GLU A 420 16.47 1.17 16.50
N VAL A 421 16.71 2.38 15.98
CA VAL A 421 17.43 3.46 16.65
C VAL A 421 16.54 4.67 16.95
N TYR A 422 15.58 4.97 16.08
CA TYR A 422 14.81 6.20 16.04
C TYR A 422 13.31 5.92 16.18
N GLU A 423 12.63 6.74 16.98
CA GLU A 423 11.17 6.80 17.09
C GLU A 423 10.64 8.03 16.34
N GLY A 424 9.61 7.86 15.51
CA GLY A 424 9.05 8.96 14.71
C GLY A 424 9.80 9.29 13.42
N TYR A 425 10.79 8.48 13.02
CA TYR A 425 11.60 8.70 11.80
C TYR A 425 10.76 9.03 10.55
N GLN A 426 9.58 8.44 10.41
CA GLN A 426 8.70 8.65 9.26
C GLN A 426 8.13 10.07 9.19
N ASP A 427 7.94 10.73 10.33
CA ASP A 427 7.30 12.05 10.45
C ASP A 427 8.29 13.20 10.35
N TRP A 428 9.58 12.89 10.47
CA TRP A 428 10.63 13.90 10.37
C TRP A 428 10.70 14.48 8.97
N ARG A 429 11.19 15.73 8.89
CA ARG A 429 11.47 16.35 7.61
C ARG A 429 12.47 15.51 6.85
N ILE A 430 12.33 15.50 5.54
CA ILE A 430 13.21 14.80 4.62
C ILE A 430 14.71 15.02 4.92
N GLY A 431 15.15 16.26 5.12
CA GLY A 431 16.57 16.56 5.34
C GLY A 431 17.06 15.97 6.66
N ASP A 432 16.18 15.92 7.66
CA ASP A 432 16.45 15.32 8.97
C ASP A 432 16.50 13.79 8.86
N ARG A 433 15.64 13.17 8.04
CA ARG A 433 15.66 11.73 7.73
C ARG A 433 16.93 11.29 7.02
N GLU A 434 17.33 12.03 5.99
CA GLU A 434 18.56 11.78 5.24
C GLU A 434 19.78 11.97 6.17
N GLY A 435 19.80 13.05 6.97
CA GLY A 435 20.84 13.29 7.97
C GLY A 435 20.92 12.20 9.04
N ALA A 436 19.79 11.71 9.53
CA ALA A 436 19.72 10.66 10.54
C ALA A 436 20.23 9.31 10.03
N LEU A 437 19.92 8.95 8.78
CA LEU A 437 20.51 7.76 8.14
C LEU A 437 22.02 7.91 7.94
N ASP A 438 22.46 9.08 7.48
CA ASP A 438 23.88 9.36 7.26
C ASP A 438 24.68 9.23 8.55
N HIS A 439 24.16 9.79 9.64
CA HIS A 439 24.76 9.71 10.97
C HIS A 439 24.78 8.26 11.47
N LEU A 440 23.66 7.52 11.34
CA LEU A 440 23.56 6.11 11.74
C LEU A 440 24.59 5.24 11.02
N PHE A 441 24.71 5.38 9.70
CA PHE A 441 25.70 4.63 8.91
C PHE A 441 27.13 5.04 9.22
N GLY A 442 27.36 6.33 9.52
CA GLY A 442 28.63 6.80 10.03
C GLY A 442 29.01 6.13 11.34
N VAL A 443 28.09 6.03 12.31
CA VAL A 443 28.31 5.28 13.55
C VAL A 443 28.57 3.80 13.25
N ALA A 444 27.82 3.19 12.33
CA ALA A 444 27.99 1.78 11.96
C ALA A 444 29.38 1.47 11.38
N GLU A 445 29.95 2.37 10.56
CA GLU A 445 31.31 2.23 10.04
C GLU A 445 32.36 2.25 11.15
N ASN A 446 32.16 3.10 12.16
CA ASN A 446 33.08 3.21 13.30
C ASN A 446 32.95 2.04 14.29
N VAL A 447 31.75 1.46 14.44
CA VAL A 447 31.56 0.21 15.19
C VAL A 447 32.24 -0.95 14.48
N ALA A 448 32.05 -1.07 13.17
CA ALA A 448 32.60 -2.17 12.37
C ALA A 448 34.14 -2.21 12.33
N THR A 449 34.78 -1.04 12.39
CA THR A 449 36.25 -0.91 12.46
C THR A 449 36.81 -1.05 13.88
N GLY A 450 35.94 -1.26 14.88
CA GLY A 450 36.33 -1.41 16.29
C GLY A 450 36.68 -0.09 16.99
N LEU A 451 36.56 1.06 16.32
CA LEU A 451 36.89 2.37 16.87
C LEU A 451 35.99 2.75 18.05
N LEU A 452 34.76 2.24 18.07
CA LEU A 452 33.78 2.51 19.13
C LEU A 452 33.81 1.50 20.30
N LEU A 453 34.53 0.37 20.14
CA LEU A 453 34.62 -0.71 21.13
C LEU A 453 35.94 -0.68 21.94
N ALA A 454 36.81 0.29 21.69
CA ALA A 454 38.00 0.53 22.50
C ALA A 454 37.56 0.96 23.92
N LYS A 455 37.83 0.10 24.90
CA LYS A 455 37.44 0.24 26.31
C LYS A 455 37.82 1.62 26.89
N GLY A 456 36.80 2.41 27.26
CA GLY A 456 36.89 3.49 28.26
C GLY A 456 37.05 4.90 27.68
N GLY A 457 35.95 5.67 27.69
CA GLY A 457 35.88 7.07 27.24
C GLY A 457 35.28 7.17 25.84
N ALA A 458 34.25 7.99 25.64
CA ALA A 458 33.61 8.14 24.35
C ALA A 458 34.62 8.62 23.31
N ALA A 459 34.64 7.91 22.20
CA ALA A 459 35.30 8.44 21.05
C ALA A 459 34.46 9.64 20.59
N VAL A 460 35.04 10.85 20.57
CA VAL A 460 34.69 11.77 19.50
C VAL A 460 35.00 11.00 18.24
N ILE A 461 33.96 10.59 17.51
CA ILE A 461 34.11 9.78 16.32
C ILE A 461 34.78 10.65 15.26
N GLN A 462 36.10 10.53 15.12
CA GLN A 462 36.85 11.33 14.17
C GLN A 462 36.39 11.02 12.75
N GLY A 463 36.05 12.07 11.99
CA GLY A 463 35.54 11.94 10.63
C GLY A 463 34.04 11.68 10.50
N LEU A 464 33.29 11.52 11.61
CA LEU A 464 31.83 11.50 11.55
C LEU A 464 31.30 12.91 11.28
N LYS A 465 30.52 13.05 10.21
CA LYS A 465 29.79 14.29 9.93
C LYS A 465 28.64 14.43 10.93
N ARG A 466 28.76 15.38 11.86
CA ARG A 466 27.71 15.69 12.83
C ARG A 466 26.46 16.25 12.16
N VAL A 467 25.30 15.84 12.66
CA VAL A 467 24.00 16.32 12.22
C VAL A 467 23.30 16.92 13.42
N ALA A 468 23.12 18.25 13.44
CA ALA A 468 22.58 18.97 14.60
C ALA A 468 21.19 18.46 15.04
N PHE A 469 20.36 18.03 14.08
CA PHE A 469 19.07 17.40 14.36
C PHE A 469 19.23 16.10 15.18
N VAL A 470 20.15 15.21 14.77
CA VAL A 470 20.42 13.94 15.45
C VAL A 470 21.00 14.17 16.84
N ASP A 471 21.89 15.16 16.96
CA ASP A 471 22.51 15.55 18.23
C ASP A 471 21.49 16.11 19.24
N GLY A 472 20.36 16.63 18.78
CA GLY A 472 19.26 17.13 19.60
C GLY A 472 18.19 16.09 19.97
N LEU A 473 18.32 14.84 19.52
CA LEU A 473 17.37 13.79 19.85
C LEU A 473 17.51 13.33 21.30
N VAL A 474 16.40 12.93 21.90
CA VAL A 474 16.32 12.49 23.30
C VAL A 474 16.00 10.99 23.38
N PRO A 475 16.59 10.26 24.34
CA PRO A 475 16.25 8.86 24.55
C PRO A 475 14.83 8.71 25.10
N LEU A 476 14.08 7.78 24.51
CA LEU A 476 12.74 7.38 24.90
C LEU A 476 12.73 5.86 25.10
N SER A 477 12.27 5.39 26.25
CA SER A 477 12.05 3.96 26.50
C SER A 477 10.63 3.59 26.12
N ASP A 478 10.45 2.51 25.36
CA ASP A 478 9.14 1.88 25.25
C ASP A 478 8.79 1.13 26.54
N GLY A 479 7.51 0.72 26.67
CA GLY A 479 7.01 -0.03 27.83
C GLY A 479 7.65 -1.40 28.03
N LEU A 480 8.47 -1.87 27.07
CA LEU A 480 9.22 -3.12 27.13
C LEU A 480 10.71 -2.90 27.44
N GLY A 481 11.13 -1.66 27.72
CA GLY A 481 12.49 -1.29 28.10
C GLY A 481 13.44 -1.09 26.90
N LYS A 482 12.96 -1.14 25.65
CA LYS A 482 13.78 -0.78 24.49
C LYS A 482 13.84 0.74 24.40
N VAL A 483 15.06 1.26 24.45
CA VAL A 483 15.31 2.69 24.26
C VAL A 483 15.38 2.98 22.75
N ARG A 484 14.89 4.14 22.30
CA ARG A 484 15.10 4.72 20.96
C ARG A 484 15.31 6.22 21.11
N LEU A 485 15.85 6.87 20.08
CA LEU A 485 15.99 8.33 20.03
C LEU A 485 14.75 8.95 19.38
N CYS A 486 14.16 9.93 20.03
CA CYS A 486 12.98 10.63 19.56
C CYS A 486 13.26 12.14 19.46
N SER A 487 12.57 12.81 18.54
CA SER A 487 12.60 14.27 18.49
C SER A 487 11.77 14.83 19.66
N PRO A 488 12.29 15.79 20.44
CA PRO A 488 11.55 16.39 21.55
C PRO A 488 10.32 17.18 21.08
N ASN A 489 10.26 17.56 19.79
CA ASN A 489 9.11 18.27 19.22
C ASN A 489 7.94 17.33 18.89
N LEU A 490 8.16 16.01 18.90
CA LEU A 490 7.14 14.99 18.61
C LEU A 490 6.41 15.25 17.28
N GLU A 491 7.15 15.54 16.20
CA GLU A 491 6.57 15.72 14.88
C GLU A 491 5.67 14.52 14.52
N GLY A 492 4.45 14.78 14.03
CA GLY A 492 3.48 13.74 13.69
C GLY A 492 2.59 13.23 14.83
N TYR A 493 2.93 13.49 16.10
CA TYR A 493 2.10 13.08 17.25
C TYR A 493 0.98 14.07 17.59
N GLY A 494 0.98 15.24 16.95
CA GLY A 494 -0.06 16.25 17.12
C GLY A 494 -1.41 15.79 16.57
N VAL A 495 -2.48 16.10 17.31
CA VAL A 495 -3.87 15.83 16.93
C VAL A 495 -4.42 16.98 16.10
N ASP A 496 -5.12 16.67 15.02
CA ASP A 496 -5.78 17.68 14.19
C ASP A 496 -6.84 18.47 14.98
N ALA A 497 -7.02 19.75 14.66
CA ALA A 497 -7.96 20.63 15.36
C ALA A 497 -9.42 20.14 15.29
N ALA A 498 -9.82 19.45 14.23
CA ALA A 498 -11.15 18.87 14.10
C ALA A 498 -11.31 17.62 14.97
N GLU A 499 -10.29 16.77 15.07
CA GLU A 499 -10.28 15.60 15.95
C GLU A 499 -10.26 16.01 17.43
N ALA A 500 -9.46 17.01 17.78
CA ALA A 500 -9.43 17.58 19.12
C ALA A 500 -10.81 18.11 19.54
N LYS A 501 -11.51 18.81 18.64
CA LYS A 501 -12.89 19.28 18.87
C LYS A 501 -13.89 18.13 19.04
N LEU A 502 -13.69 17.01 18.34
CA LEU A 502 -14.55 15.84 18.43
C LEU A 502 -14.40 15.14 19.79
N ALA A 503 -13.16 15.02 20.27
CA ALA A 503 -12.86 14.50 21.61
C ALA A 503 -13.42 15.42 22.71
N ASP A 504 -13.27 16.75 22.55
CA ASP A 504 -13.83 17.74 23.49
C ASP A 504 -15.38 17.70 23.54
N ALA A 505 -16.05 17.25 22.47
CA ALA A 505 -17.50 17.14 22.41
C ALA A 505 -18.07 15.94 23.20
N GLY A 506 -17.25 15.20 23.95
CA GLY A 506 -17.68 14.15 24.87
C GLY A 506 -17.96 12.80 24.21
N GLY A 507 -17.42 12.55 23.01
CA GLY A 507 -17.37 11.19 22.48
C GLY A 507 -16.53 10.30 23.40
N ALA A 508 -16.98 9.07 23.67
CA ALA A 508 -16.19 8.13 24.46
C ALA A 508 -14.90 7.78 23.69
N SER A 509 -13.77 8.38 24.08
CA SER A 509 -12.44 8.04 23.62
C SER A 509 -11.71 7.19 24.66
N ASP A 510 -10.86 6.28 24.21
CA ASP A 510 -9.93 5.49 25.03
C ASP A 510 -8.69 6.28 25.48
N TYR A 511 -8.59 7.54 25.06
CA TYR A 511 -7.49 8.46 25.38
C TYR A 511 -7.99 9.82 25.88
N ARG A 512 -7.10 10.54 26.57
CA ARG A 512 -7.22 11.94 27.01
C ARG A 512 -6.34 12.83 26.12
N LEU A 513 -6.66 14.12 26.03
CA LEU A 513 -5.82 15.08 25.29
C LEU A 513 -4.89 15.84 26.23
N LEU A 514 -3.59 15.84 25.94
CA LEU A 514 -2.60 16.72 26.56
C LEU A 514 -2.37 17.92 25.65
N ARG A 515 -2.57 19.14 26.15
CA ARG A 515 -2.40 20.37 25.37
C ARG A 515 -1.11 21.08 25.76
N SER A 516 -0.36 21.47 24.74
CA SER A 516 0.72 22.45 24.80
C SER A 516 0.24 23.77 24.16
N GLU A 517 1.05 24.83 24.21
CA GLU A 517 0.70 26.11 23.58
C GLU A 517 0.50 26.01 22.06
N GLU A 518 1.19 25.07 21.41
CA GLU A 518 1.21 24.95 19.95
C GLU A 518 0.51 23.69 19.40
N SER A 519 0.22 22.68 20.23
CA SER A 519 -0.30 21.37 19.78
C SER A 519 -1.05 20.61 20.87
N ALA A 520 -1.94 19.69 20.46
CA ALA A 520 -2.59 18.73 21.34
C ALA A 520 -2.11 17.30 21.01
N PHE A 521 -1.99 16.44 22.02
CA PHE A 521 -1.46 15.09 21.89
C PHE A 521 -2.42 14.07 22.50
N GLN A 522 -2.59 12.91 21.88
CA GLN A 522 -3.34 11.81 22.49
C GLN A 522 -2.50 11.18 23.61
N VAL A 523 -3.07 11.07 24.79
CA VAL A 523 -2.45 10.45 25.97
C VAL A 523 -3.36 9.36 26.49
N TRP A 524 -2.83 8.17 26.65
CA TRP A 524 -3.55 7.05 27.24
C TRP A 524 -2.81 6.56 28.48
N ASP A 525 -3.57 6.07 29.45
CA ASP A 525 -3.01 5.50 30.66
C ASP A 525 -2.76 4.01 30.37
N ASP A 526 -1.49 3.58 30.41
CA ASP A 526 -1.18 2.19 30.07
C ASP A 526 -1.77 1.25 31.14
N PRO A 527 -2.61 0.26 30.76
CA PRO A 527 -3.28 -0.61 31.72
C PRO A 527 -2.33 -1.56 32.45
N GLN A 528 -1.08 -1.72 32.00
CA GLN A 528 -0.07 -2.57 32.65
C GLN A 528 0.59 -1.89 33.86
N ASP A 529 0.87 -0.59 33.78
CA ASP A 529 1.63 0.14 34.81
C ASP A 529 0.98 1.46 35.28
N GLY A 530 -0.09 1.90 34.62
CA GLY A 530 -0.81 3.13 34.92
C GLY A 530 -0.06 4.41 34.52
N ILE A 531 1.06 4.29 33.78
CA ILE A 531 1.86 5.44 33.36
C ILE A 531 1.23 6.05 32.10
N PRO A 532 0.97 7.36 32.07
CA PRO A 532 0.45 8.02 30.88
C PRO A 532 1.49 8.02 29.74
N ARG A 533 1.08 7.60 28.56
CA ARG A 533 1.92 7.54 27.35
C ARG A 533 1.29 8.36 26.23
N ILE A 534 2.12 9.08 25.47
CA ILE A 534 1.68 9.76 24.25
C ILE A 534 1.53 8.71 23.15
N ARG A 535 0.39 8.73 22.46
CA ARG A 535 0.07 7.86 21.33
C ARG A 535 0.14 8.65 20.03
N HIS A 536 0.71 8.05 18.99
CA HIS A 536 0.66 8.62 17.65
C HIS A 536 -0.75 8.41 17.06
N PRO A 537 -1.40 9.45 16.49
CA PRO A 537 -2.81 9.37 16.06
C PRO A 537 -3.05 8.28 14.99
N ASP A 538 -2.10 8.14 14.04
CA ASP A 538 -2.24 7.20 12.91
C ASP A 538 -1.54 5.84 13.11
N ARG A 539 -0.90 5.58 14.27
CA ARG A 539 -0.20 4.31 14.52
C ARG A 539 -0.89 3.56 15.66
N ALA A 540 -1.23 2.31 15.38
CA ALA A 540 -1.95 1.43 16.29
C ALA A 540 -1.18 1.20 17.60
#